data_AF-A0A0F3RQ75-F1
#
_entry.id   AF-A0A0F3RQ75-F1
#
_cell.length_a   1.000
_cell.length_b   1.000
_cell.length_c   1.000
_cell.angle_alpha   90.00
_cell.angle_beta   90.00
_cell.angle_gamma   90.00
#
_symmetry.space_group_name_H-M   'P 1'
#
loop_
_entity.id
_entity.type
_entity.pdbx_description
1 polymer ?
#
loop_
_entity_poly.entity_id
_entity_poly.type
_entity_poly.pdbx_seq_one_letter_code
_entity_poly.pdbx_strand_id
1 'polypeptide(L)'
;MSNASDDKERLKKLKSKVGPEVWDRYMTSVKRGLLSQKEAEAAMLVERKKSVTKKNRERKAKGPRPKSNRTKRREHAQRVAEEAWAERKHATGHRAHHHDSFN
;
A
#
# COMPACT_ATOMS: atom_id res chain seq x y z
N MET A 1 32.39 -16.28 -4.46
CA MET A 1 32.17 -17.11 -3.27
C MET A 1 31.45 -16.24 -2.24
N SER A 2 30.33 -16.68 -1.65
CA SER A 2 29.63 -15.89 -0.62
C SER A 2 30.43 -15.91 0.68
N ASN A 3 30.56 -14.75 1.35
CA ASN A 3 31.22 -14.69 2.65
C ASN A 3 30.32 -15.31 3.72
N ALA A 4 30.89 -16.10 4.63
CA ALA A 4 30.15 -16.75 5.72
C ALA A 4 29.45 -15.74 6.66
N SER A 5 29.94 -14.49 6.73
CA SER A 5 29.29 -13.38 7.43
C SER A 5 27.95 -13.01 6.79
N ASP A 6 27.92 -12.90 5.47
CA ASP A 6 26.78 -12.42 4.69
C ASP A 6 25.67 -13.46 4.71
N ASP A 7 26.03 -14.75 4.68
CA ASP A 7 25.09 -15.85 4.79
C ASP A 7 24.43 -15.92 6.19
N LYS A 8 25.18 -15.66 7.27
CA LYS A 8 24.60 -15.57 8.62
C LYS A 8 23.63 -14.40 8.74
N GLU A 9 23.98 -13.24 8.22
CA GLU A 9 23.11 -12.06 8.26
C GLU A 9 21.84 -12.29 7.42
N ARG A 10 21.98 -12.89 6.24
CA ARG A 10 20.87 -13.26 5.36
C ARG A 10 19.90 -14.22 6.03
N LEU A 11 20.41 -15.24 6.72
CA LEU A 11 19.61 -16.19 7.50
C LEU A 11 18.86 -15.52 8.66
N LYS A 12 19.53 -14.62 9.40
CA LYS A 12 18.90 -13.84 10.47
C LYS A 12 17.74 -12.98 9.93
N LYS A 13 17.96 -12.30 8.79
CA LYS A 13 16.93 -11.52 8.10
C LYS A 13 15.78 -12.41 7.61
N LEU A 14 16.07 -13.62 7.11
CA LEU A 14 15.05 -14.54 6.64
C LEU A 14 14.18 -15.04 7.79
N LYS A 15 14.79 -15.49 8.90
CA LYS A 15 14.08 -15.92 10.12
C LYS A 15 13.07 -14.87 10.60
N SER A 16 13.50 -13.61 10.68
CA SER A 16 12.64 -12.50 11.07
C SER A 16 11.45 -12.30 10.11
N LYS A 17 11.64 -12.53 8.81
CA LYS A 17 10.62 -12.32 7.78
C LYS A 17 9.59 -13.46 7.68
N VAL A 18 9.99 -14.70 7.92
CA VAL A 18 9.13 -15.90 7.74
C VAL A 18 8.41 -16.28 9.03
N GLY A 19 8.96 -15.90 10.19
CA GLY A 19 8.43 -16.23 11.51
C GLY A 19 9.01 -17.55 12.08
N PRO A 20 8.91 -17.74 13.40
CA PRO A 20 9.55 -18.86 14.10
C PRO A 20 9.01 -20.23 13.65
N GLU A 21 7.69 -20.38 13.48
CA GLU A 21 7.09 -21.67 13.13
C GLU A 21 7.51 -22.19 11.74
N VAL A 22 7.54 -21.32 10.73
CA VAL A 22 7.97 -21.69 9.38
C VAL A 22 9.47 -22.00 9.40
N TRP A 23 10.24 -21.16 10.08
CA TRP A 23 11.68 -21.36 10.24
C TRP A 23 12.01 -22.72 10.87
N ASP A 24 11.39 -23.04 12.00
CA ASP A 24 11.70 -24.26 12.76
C ASP A 24 11.32 -25.53 11.99
N ARG A 25 10.23 -25.49 11.21
CA ARG A 25 9.82 -26.62 10.35
C ARG A 25 10.85 -26.94 9.27
N TYR A 26 11.32 -25.91 8.56
CA TYR A 26 12.30 -26.09 7.49
C TYR A 26 13.70 -26.37 8.04
N MET A 27 14.10 -25.73 9.14
CA MET A 27 15.39 -26.05 9.79
C MET A 27 15.40 -27.46 10.39
N THR A 28 14.29 -27.96 10.90
CA THR A 28 14.16 -29.36 11.32
C THR A 28 14.35 -30.31 10.14
N SER A 29 13.80 -29.95 8.97
CA SER A 29 13.97 -30.74 7.74
C SER A 29 15.42 -30.75 7.24
N VAL A 30 16.13 -29.62 7.34
CA VAL A 30 17.57 -29.54 7.05
C VAL A 30 18.38 -30.40 8.02
N LYS A 31 18.11 -30.30 9.33
CA LYS A 31 18.80 -31.11 10.35
C LYS A 31 18.60 -32.61 10.15
N ARG A 32 17.43 -33.01 9.64
CA ARG A 32 17.11 -34.41 9.30
C ARG A 32 17.69 -34.85 7.95
N GLY A 33 18.40 -33.97 7.23
CA GLY A 33 18.94 -34.27 5.90
C GLY A 33 17.89 -34.40 4.80
N LEU A 34 16.65 -34.01 5.04
CA LEU A 34 15.55 -34.08 4.06
C LEU A 34 15.63 -32.98 3.01
N LEU A 35 16.24 -31.85 3.37
CA LEU A 35 16.43 -30.70 2.49
C LEU A 35 17.84 -30.16 2.67
N SER A 36 18.43 -29.68 1.59
CA SER A 36 19.60 -28.80 1.69
C SER A 36 19.19 -27.43 2.24
N GLN A 37 20.18 -26.70 2.79
CA GLN A 37 19.97 -25.34 3.29
C GLN A 37 19.37 -24.42 2.21
N LYS A 38 19.83 -24.55 0.96
CA LYS A 38 19.34 -23.73 -0.17
C LYS A 38 17.88 -24.04 -0.52
N GLU A 39 17.49 -25.32 -0.53
CA GLU A 39 16.10 -25.73 -0.80
C GLU A 39 15.16 -25.25 0.30
N ALA A 40 15.57 -25.39 1.56
CA ALA A 40 14.80 -24.89 2.70
C ALA A 40 14.60 -23.37 2.64
N GLU A 41 15.64 -22.61 2.30
CA GLU A 41 15.53 -21.16 2.09
C GLU A 41 14.59 -20.78 0.95
N ALA A 42 14.69 -21.47 -0.19
CA ALA A 42 13.80 -21.25 -1.33
C ALA A 42 12.34 -21.51 -0.95
N ALA A 43 12.07 -22.63 -0.26
CA ALA A 43 10.74 -22.98 0.21
C ALA A 43 10.18 -21.95 1.20
N MET A 44 11.00 -21.50 2.16
CA MET A 44 10.63 -20.45 3.11
C MET A 44 10.28 -19.12 2.41
N LEU A 45 11.01 -18.75 1.35
CA LEU A 45 10.70 -17.56 0.56
C LEU A 45 9.35 -17.66 -0.16
N VAL A 46 8.99 -18.84 -0.65
CA VAL A 46 7.68 -19.10 -1.26
C VAL A 46 6.56 -18.96 -0.22
N GLU A 47 6.71 -19.56 0.96
CA GLU A 47 5.73 -19.41 2.05
C GLU A 47 5.53 -17.95 2.46
N ARG A 48 6.63 -17.18 2.54
CA ARG A 48 6.55 -15.73 2.76
C ARG A 48 5.79 -15.01 1.64
N LYS A 49 6.05 -15.35 0.37
CA LYS A 49 5.33 -14.73 -0.75
C LYS A 49 3.84 -15.03 -0.68
N LYS A 50 3.45 -16.27 -0.36
CA LYS A 50 2.05 -16.66 -0.16
C LYS A 50 1.39 -15.84 0.95
N SER A 51 2.04 -15.69 2.10
CA SER A 51 1.48 -14.94 3.23
C SER A 51 1.31 -13.45 2.91
N VAL A 52 2.28 -12.83 2.23
CA VAL A 52 2.17 -11.44 1.76
C VAL A 52 1.05 -11.28 0.73
N THR A 53 0.94 -12.19 -0.22
CA THR A 53 -0.12 -12.17 -1.23
C THR A 53 -1.50 -12.32 -0.60
N LYS A 54 -1.66 -13.22 0.38
CA LYS A 54 -2.91 -13.38 1.13
C LYS A 54 -3.29 -12.09 1.86
N LYS A 55 -2.38 -11.50 2.63
CA LYS A 55 -2.61 -10.20 3.32
C LYS A 55 -2.97 -9.09 2.34
N ASN A 56 -2.30 -9.03 1.18
CA ASN A 56 -2.59 -8.05 0.15
C ASN A 56 -3.98 -8.27 -0.47
N ARG A 57 -4.39 -9.52 -0.68
CA ARG A 57 -5.72 -9.87 -1.20
C ARG A 57 -6.80 -9.47 -0.20
N GLU A 58 -6.64 -9.82 1.08
CA GLU A 58 -7.55 -9.42 2.15
C GLU A 58 -7.65 -7.90 2.27
N ARG A 59 -6.54 -7.17 2.16
CA ARG A 59 -6.54 -5.70 2.13
C ARG A 59 -7.28 -5.16 0.91
N LYS A 60 -7.04 -5.72 -0.29
CA LYS A 60 -7.74 -5.31 -1.52
C LYS A 60 -9.24 -5.55 -1.43
N ALA A 61 -9.66 -6.66 -0.79
CA ALA A 61 -11.06 -6.98 -0.57
C ALA A 61 -11.75 -5.95 0.35
N LYS A 62 -11.03 -5.33 1.29
CA LYS A 62 -11.53 -4.22 2.12
C LYS A 62 -11.63 -2.87 1.41
N GLY A 63 -11.20 -2.79 0.14
CA GLY A 63 -11.30 -1.58 -0.68
C GLY A 63 -10.00 -0.79 -0.86
N PRO A 64 -10.09 0.40 -1.49
CA PRO A 64 -8.95 1.27 -1.71
C PRO A 64 -8.38 1.79 -0.38
N ARG A 65 -7.08 2.16 -0.39
CA ARG A 65 -6.47 2.76 0.81
C ARG A 65 -7.14 4.12 1.08
N PRO A 66 -7.33 4.51 2.35
CA PRO A 66 -7.80 5.85 2.66
C PRO A 66 -6.83 6.88 2.06
N LYS A 67 -7.39 7.91 1.42
CA LYS A 67 -6.61 9.04 0.89
C LYS A 67 -5.82 9.70 2.01
N SER A 68 -4.62 10.20 1.67
CA SER A 68 -3.81 10.97 2.62
C SER A 68 -4.53 12.26 3.05
N ASN A 69 -4.23 12.78 4.24
CA ASN A 69 -4.80 14.05 4.70
C ASN A 69 -4.46 15.22 3.77
N ARG A 70 -3.26 15.21 3.16
CA ARG A 70 -2.86 16.22 2.16
C ARG A 70 -3.79 16.20 0.95
N THR A 71 -4.08 15.01 0.42
CA THR A 71 -5.01 14.84 -0.71
C THR A 71 -6.41 15.30 -0.34
N LYS A 72 -6.91 14.90 0.84
CA LYS A 72 -8.23 15.32 1.34
C LYS A 72 -8.35 16.85 1.45
N ARG A 73 -7.33 17.52 1.99
CA ARG A 73 -7.30 18.99 2.10
C ARG A 73 -7.29 19.67 0.74
N ARG A 74 -6.52 19.14 -0.22
CA ARG A 74 -6.48 19.66 -1.59
C ARG A 74 -7.85 19.55 -2.27
N GLU A 75 -8.49 18.39 -2.19
CA GLU A 75 -9.83 18.16 -2.76
C GLU A 75 -10.87 19.07 -2.10
N HIS A 76 -10.80 19.26 -0.77
CA HIS A 76 -11.67 20.20 -0.07
C HIS A 76 -11.47 21.65 -0.56
N ALA A 77 -10.23 22.11 -0.68
CA ALA A 77 -9.93 23.45 -1.15
C ALA A 77 -10.39 23.67 -2.60
N GLN A 78 -10.24 22.65 -3.46
CA GLN A 78 -10.75 22.68 -4.84
C GLN A 78 -12.26 22.81 -4.87
N ARG A 79 -12.97 21.98 -4.09
CA ARG A 79 -14.44 22.06 -3.98
C ARG A 79 -14.91 23.45 -3.53
N VAL A 80 -14.28 24.01 -2.48
CA VAL A 80 -14.62 25.35 -2.00
C VAL A 80 -14.36 26.41 -3.08
N ALA A 81 -13.28 26.30 -3.84
CA ALA A 81 -12.98 27.22 -4.93
C ALA A 81 -13.98 27.10 -6.09
N GLU A 82 -14.44 25.90 -6.41
CA GLU A 82 -15.45 25.62 -7.43
C GLU A 82 -16.82 26.17 -7.03
N GLU A 83 -17.24 25.96 -5.78
CA GLU A 83 -18.47 26.53 -5.21
C GLU A 83 -18.43 28.06 -5.28
N ALA A 84 -17.33 28.68 -4.82
CA ALA A 84 -17.16 30.14 -4.88
C ALA A 84 -17.15 30.70 -6.31
N TRP A 85 -16.61 29.95 -7.28
CA TRP A 85 -16.63 30.35 -8.68
C TRP A 85 -18.03 30.23 -9.29
N ALA A 86 -18.75 29.15 -8.99
CA ALA A 86 -20.12 28.93 -9.43
C ALA A 86 -21.06 30.01 -8.88
N GLU A 87 -20.98 30.34 -7.59
CA GLU A 87 -21.75 31.42 -6.98
C GLU A 87 -21.52 32.77 -7.68
N ARG A 88 -20.26 33.10 -8.01
CA ARG A 88 -19.93 34.32 -8.77
C ARG A 88 -20.52 34.32 -10.17
N LYS A 89 -20.53 33.18 -10.87
CA LYS A 89 -21.16 33.04 -12.19
C LYS A 89 -22.67 33.25 -12.13
N HIS A 90 -23.34 32.76 -11.10
CA HIS A 90 -24.79 32.96 -10.93
C HIS A 90 -25.13 34.39 -10.47
N ALA A 91 -24.33 34.99 -9.58
CA ALA A 91 -24.53 36.37 -9.10
C ALA A 91 -24.34 37.44 -10.19
N THR A 92 -23.54 37.17 -11.23
CA THR A 92 -23.31 38.09 -12.35
C THR A 92 -24.37 38.02 -13.45
N GLY A 93 -25.17 36.95 -13.51
CA GLY A 93 -26.29 36.83 -14.47
C GLY A 93 -27.54 37.63 -14.07
N HIS A 94 -27.77 37.89 -12.78
CA HIS A 94 -28.95 38.62 -12.30
C HIS A 94 -28.85 40.15 -12.36
N ARG A 95 -27.66 40.72 -12.61
CA ARG A 95 -27.46 42.18 -12.67
C ARG A 95 -27.63 42.80 -14.06
N ALA A 96 -27.86 42.01 -15.11
CA ALA A 96 -27.82 42.49 -16.51
C ALA A 96 -29.19 42.81 -17.16
N HIS A 97 -30.32 42.73 -16.45
CA HIS A 97 -31.67 42.93 -17.02
C HIS A 97 -32.49 44.05 -16.36
N HIS A 98 -31.87 45.18 -16.02
CA HIS A 98 -32.60 46.41 -15.72
C HIS A 98 -31.91 47.60 -16.41
N HIS A 99 -31.91 47.60 -17.73
CA HIS A 99 -31.68 48.83 -18.49
C HIS A 99 -32.52 48.85 -19.76
N ASP A 100 -33.80 48.46 -19.65
CA ASP A 100 -34.79 48.72 -20.69
C ASP A 100 -35.58 49.99 -20.35
N SER A 101 -35.46 50.95 -21.27
CA SER A 101 -36.41 52.01 -21.62
C SER A 101 -36.90 52.94 -20.51
N PHE A 102 -36.25 54.09 -20.35
CA PHE A 102 -36.94 55.33 -19.99
C PHE A 102 -36.91 56.22 -21.24
N ASN A 103 -38.05 56.26 -21.94
CA ASN A 103 -38.40 57.31 -22.90
C ASN A 103 -39.18 58.37 -22.14
#